data_AF-A0A835C6Q0-F1
#
_entry.id   AF-A0A835C6Q0-F1
#
_cell.length_a   1.000
_cell.length_b   1.000
_cell.length_c   1.000
_cell.angle_alpha   90.00
_cell.angle_beta   90.00
_cell.angle_gamma   90.00
#
_symmetry.space_group_name_H-M   'P 1'
#
loop_
_entity.id
_entity.type
_entity.pdbx_description
1 polymer ?
#
loop_
_entity_poly.entity_id
_entity_poly.type
_entity_poly.pdbx_seq_one_letter_code
_entity_poly.pdbx_strand_id
1 'polypeptide(L)'
;MRSPPTKDNADRAVPEGFLEWMEDKGMICGWAPQVEVLAHKAIGGFVSHCGWNSILESLWFGVPILTWPIYAEQQLNAFMMVREFGIAVELRLDYRNGCDDLVMADEIERGITQLMKRDSEVYKKVQEMKEKARKSVLSGGSSFISTGRLIEDMVLQNVNAMYHCEITK
;
A
#
# COMPACT_ATOMS: atom_id res chain seq x y z
N MET A 1 -4.66 -13.37 16.52
CA MET A 1 -5.66 -13.35 15.43
C MET A 1 -6.93 -12.73 15.97
N ARG A 2 -7.37 -11.58 15.46
CA ARG A 2 -8.71 -11.05 15.76
C ARG A 2 -9.69 -11.71 14.78
N SER A 3 -10.79 -12.23 15.31
CA SER A 3 -11.83 -12.88 14.51
C SER A 3 -12.46 -11.89 13.51
N PRO A 4 -13.03 -12.38 12.39
CA PRO A 4 -13.83 -11.53 11.50
C PRO A 4 -14.99 -10.88 12.26
N PRO A 5 -15.47 -9.70 11.84
CA PRO A 5 -16.64 -9.08 12.41
C PRO A 5 -17.81 -10.03 12.18
N THR A 6 -18.49 -10.37 13.27
CA THR A 6 -19.75 -11.09 13.23
C THR A 6 -20.82 -10.20 12.60
N LYS A 7 -21.79 -10.82 11.90
CA LYS A 7 -22.95 -10.14 11.28
C LYS A 7 -23.54 -9.03 12.19
N ASP A 8 -23.66 -9.31 13.49
CA ASP A 8 -24.24 -8.40 14.49
C ASP A 8 -23.61 -7.00 14.60
N ASN A 9 -22.33 -6.83 14.26
CA ASN A 9 -21.67 -5.51 14.31
C ASN A 9 -21.70 -4.76 12.97
N ALA A 10 -21.81 -5.48 11.85
CA ALA A 10 -21.91 -4.88 10.52
C ALA A 10 -23.31 -4.31 10.26
N ASP A 11 -24.35 -4.99 10.75
CA ASP A 11 -25.76 -4.61 10.57
C ASP A 11 -26.12 -3.22 11.12
N ARG A 12 -25.34 -2.67 12.07
CA ARG A 12 -25.64 -1.37 12.72
C ARG A 12 -24.95 -0.17 12.09
N ALA A 13 -23.98 -0.38 11.19
CA ALA A 13 -23.13 0.68 10.65
C ALA A 13 -23.33 0.93 9.14
N VAL A 14 -24.15 0.11 8.48
CA VAL A 14 -24.44 0.21 7.05
C VAL A 14 -25.91 0.59 6.81
N PRO A 15 -26.26 1.21 5.67
CA PRO A 15 -27.64 1.54 5.35
C PRO A 15 -28.56 0.30 5.35
N GLU A 16 -29.83 0.51 5.65
CA GLU A 16 -30.86 -0.54 5.56
C GLU A 16 -30.89 -1.14 4.15
N GLY A 17 -30.92 -2.47 4.06
CA GLY A 17 -30.91 -3.19 2.78
C GLY A 17 -29.54 -3.33 2.10
N PHE A 18 -28.47 -2.76 2.67
CA PHE A 18 -27.15 -2.74 2.01
C PHE A 18 -26.50 -4.13 1.93
N LEU A 19 -26.66 -4.95 2.96
CA LEU A 19 -26.05 -6.28 3.00
C LEU A 19 -26.73 -7.23 2.01
N GLU A 20 -28.05 -7.15 1.89
CA GLU A 20 -28.84 -7.87 0.90
C GLU A 20 -28.46 -7.44 -0.53
N TRP A 21 -28.27 -6.14 -0.76
CA TRP A 21 -27.84 -5.63 -2.06
C TRP A 21 -26.43 -6.12 -2.47
N MET A 22 -25.56 -6.42 -1.51
CA MET A 22 -24.18 -6.86 -1.74
C MET A 22 -24.02 -8.35 -2.01
N GLU A 23 -25.02 -9.21 -1.74
CA GLU A 23 -24.85 -10.67 -1.63
C GLU A 23 -24.09 -11.31 -2.82
N ASP A 24 -24.29 -10.81 -4.05
CA ASP A 24 -23.61 -11.29 -5.26
C ASP A 24 -22.56 -10.32 -5.84
N LYS A 25 -22.26 -9.21 -5.14
CA LYS A 25 -21.46 -8.09 -5.67
C LYS A 25 -20.28 -7.70 -4.79
N GLY A 26 -20.28 -8.05 -3.51
CA GLY A 26 -19.29 -7.58 -2.56
C GLY A 26 -19.18 -8.45 -1.30
N MET A 27 -18.17 -8.15 -0.49
CA MET A 27 -17.91 -8.83 0.77
C MET A 27 -17.37 -7.84 1.79
N ILE A 28 -17.85 -7.91 3.03
CA ILE A 28 -17.30 -7.18 4.17
C ILE A 28 -16.55 -8.16 5.07
N CYS A 29 -15.34 -7.78 5.47
CA CYS A 29 -14.59 -8.45 6.51
C CYS A 29 -13.85 -7.39 7.34
N GLY A 30 -13.53 -7.70 8.59
CA GLY A 30 -12.82 -6.79 9.50
C GLY A 30 -11.34 -7.11 9.61
N TRP A 31 -10.93 -8.27 9.09
CA TRP A 31 -9.55 -8.54 8.74
C TRP A 31 -9.52 -9.31 7.43
N ALA A 32 -8.72 -8.84 6.48
CA ALA A 32 -8.49 -9.49 5.21
C ALA A 32 -7.05 -10.04 5.16
N PRO A 33 -6.82 -11.19 4.53
CA PRO A 33 -5.48 -11.64 4.15
C PRO A 33 -4.93 -10.74 3.03
N GLN A 34 -4.50 -9.52 3.38
CA GLN A 34 -4.28 -8.41 2.43
C GLN A 34 -3.29 -8.76 1.32
N VAL A 35 -2.17 -9.41 1.66
CA VAL A 35 -1.15 -9.82 0.69
C VAL A 35 -1.73 -10.82 -0.30
N GLU A 36 -2.48 -11.81 0.17
CA GLU A 36 -3.14 -12.82 -0.68
C GLU A 36 -4.22 -12.19 -1.56
N VAL A 37 -4.98 -11.22 -1.02
CA VAL A 37 -5.97 -10.45 -1.77
C VAL A 37 -5.28 -9.67 -2.89
N LEU A 38 -4.26 -8.86 -2.58
CA LEU A 38 -3.53 -8.07 -3.58
C LEU A 38 -2.83 -8.94 -4.63
N ALA A 39 -2.43 -10.16 -4.28
CA ALA A 39 -1.87 -11.13 -5.21
C ALA A 39 -2.91 -11.73 -6.19
N HIS A 40 -4.20 -11.63 -5.87
CA HIS A 40 -5.25 -12.29 -6.61
C HIS A 40 -5.57 -11.56 -7.93
N LYS A 41 -5.67 -12.31 -9.04
CA LYS A 41 -5.87 -11.76 -10.40
C LYS A 41 -7.16 -10.96 -10.57
N ALA A 42 -8.17 -11.21 -9.74
CA ALA A 42 -9.44 -10.48 -9.77
C ALA A 42 -9.34 -9.05 -9.22
N ILE A 43 -8.27 -8.70 -8.50
CA ILE A 43 -8.13 -7.36 -7.92
C ILE A 43 -7.77 -6.34 -9.01
N GLY A 44 -8.62 -5.32 -9.09
CA GLY A 44 -8.49 -4.21 -10.05
C GLY A 44 -7.80 -2.97 -9.50
N GLY A 45 -7.98 -2.70 -8.21
CA GLY A 45 -7.46 -1.53 -7.53
C GLY A 45 -7.60 -1.66 -6.02
N PHE A 46 -6.92 -0.78 -5.30
CA PHE A 46 -6.85 -0.78 -3.85
C PHE A 46 -7.12 0.62 -3.30
N VAL A 47 -8.25 0.80 -2.63
CA VAL A 47 -8.49 2.01 -1.83
C VAL A 47 -7.69 1.86 -0.53
N SER A 48 -6.72 2.74 -0.32
CA SER A 48 -5.74 2.55 0.74
C SER A 48 -5.48 3.82 1.52
N HIS A 49 -5.26 3.65 2.82
CA HIS A 49 -4.77 4.67 3.73
C HIS A 49 -3.32 5.11 3.48
N CYS A 50 -2.65 4.58 2.45
CA CYS A 50 -1.30 5.00 2.05
C CYS A 50 -0.21 4.78 3.12
N GLY A 51 -0.40 3.84 4.04
CA GLY A 51 0.70 3.34 4.88
C GLY A 51 1.78 2.71 4.01
N TRP A 52 3.05 2.93 4.34
CA TRP A 52 4.16 2.57 3.45
C TRP A 52 4.21 1.08 3.09
N ASN A 53 3.93 0.19 4.05
CA ASN A 53 3.88 -1.25 3.78
C ASN A 53 2.77 -1.62 2.77
N SER A 54 1.58 -1.04 2.93
CA SER A 54 0.46 -1.30 2.00
C SER A 54 0.75 -0.75 0.60
N ILE A 55 1.50 0.35 0.49
CA ILE A 55 2.00 0.84 -0.80
C ILE A 55 2.96 -0.18 -1.43
N LEU A 56 3.95 -0.66 -0.67
CA LEU A 56 4.93 -1.63 -1.17
C LEU A 56 4.26 -2.94 -1.62
N GLU A 57 3.31 -3.46 -0.85
CA GLU A 57 2.53 -4.64 -1.22
C GLU A 57 1.73 -4.41 -2.51
N SER A 58 1.06 -3.27 -2.64
CA SER A 58 0.30 -2.93 -3.84
C SER A 58 1.19 -2.86 -5.08
N LEU A 59 2.35 -2.20 -4.97
CA LEU A 59 3.32 -2.08 -6.06
C LEU A 59 3.95 -3.44 -6.41
N TRP A 60 4.21 -4.29 -5.42
CA TRP A 60 4.73 -5.64 -5.64
C TRP A 60 3.81 -6.51 -6.51
N PHE A 61 2.50 -6.34 -6.36
CA PHE A 61 1.51 -7.03 -7.18
C PHE A 61 1.03 -6.25 -8.41
N GLY A 62 1.38 -4.97 -8.51
CA GLY A 62 0.96 -4.08 -9.60
C GLY A 62 -0.52 -3.70 -9.51
N VAL A 63 -1.01 -3.48 -8.30
CA VAL A 63 -2.37 -3.01 -8.05
C VAL A 63 -2.32 -1.48 -7.89
N PRO A 64 -3.09 -0.71 -8.68
CA PRO A 64 -3.14 0.75 -8.53
C PRO A 64 -3.88 1.13 -7.24
N ILE A 65 -3.50 2.28 -6.66
CA ILE A 65 -4.07 2.79 -5.41
C ILE A 65 -4.99 3.99 -5.67
N LEU A 66 -6.13 4.04 -4.96
CA LEU A 66 -6.91 5.25 -4.73
C LEU A 66 -6.58 5.79 -3.33
N THR A 67 -6.04 7.00 -3.24
CA THR A 67 -5.43 7.50 -1.99
C THR A 67 -6.46 8.01 -0.98
N TRP A 68 -6.45 7.46 0.23
CA TRP A 68 -7.30 7.93 1.33
C TRP A 68 -6.53 7.95 2.68
N PRO A 69 -5.48 8.79 2.80
CA PRO A 69 -4.61 8.82 3.98
C PRO A 69 -5.37 9.20 5.25
N ILE A 70 -4.90 8.78 6.42
CA ILE A 70 -5.63 8.98 7.69
C ILE A 70 -4.73 9.56 8.80
N TYR A 71 -3.48 9.10 8.95
CA TYR A 71 -2.59 9.49 10.04
C TYR A 71 -1.09 9.31 9.71
N ALA A 72 -0.21 9.65 10.66
CA ALA A 72 1.25 9.54 10.53
C ALA A 72 1.79 10.27 9.28
N GLU A 73 2.60 9.60 8.46
CA GLU A 73 3.19 10.14 7.23
C GLU A 73 2.35 9.85 5.97
N GLN A 74 1.15 9.26 6.12
CA GLN A 74 0.34 8.77 5.02
C GLN A 74 -0.04 9.86 4.02
N GLN A 75 -0.24 11.10 4.45
CA GLN A 75 -0.54 12.23 3.57
C GLN A 75 0.65 12.55 2.66
N LEU A 76 1.87 12.48 3.20
CA LEU A 76 3.09 12.65 2.41
C LEU A 76 3.24 11.49 1.41
N ASN A 77 3.01 10.26 1.86
CA ASN A 77 3.04 9.10 0.97
C ASN A 77 2.01 9.23 -0.17
N ALA A 78 0.77 9.61 0.14
CA ALA A 78 -0.28 9.84 -0.85
C ALA A 78 0.12 10.92 -1.85
N PHE A 79 0.64 12.06 -1.37
CA PHE A 79 1.14 13.14 -2.21
C PHE A 79 2.23 12.66 -3.17
N MET A 80 3.24 11.93 -2.67
CA MET A 80 4.32 11.40 -3.50
C MET A 80 3.80 10.42 -4.55
N MET A 81 2.89 9.51 -4.17
CA MET A 81 2.32 8.53 -5.08
C MET A 81 1.54 9.17 -6.24
N VAL A 82 0.81 10.25 -5.97
CA VAL A 82 -0.01 10.94 -6.98
C VAL A 82 0.79 11.97 -7.76
N ARG A 83 1.52 12.86 -7.10
CA ARG A 83 2.14 14.05 -7.71
C ARG A 83 3.53 13.79 -8.25
N GLU A 84 4.37 13.09 -7.49
CA GLU A 84 5.77 12.84 -7.87
C GLU A 84 5.87 11.65 -8.82
N PHE A 85 5.30 10.51 -8.41
CA PHE A 85 5.46 9.25 -9.14
C PHE A 85 4.36 9.03 -10.19
N GLY A 86 3.17 9.60 -10.00
CA GLY A 86 2.03 9.43 -10.89
C GLY A 86 1.55 7.97 -11.00
N ILE A 87 1.62 7.22 -9.89
CA ILE A 87 1.27 5.79 -9.77
C ILE A 87 0.07 5.54 -8.86
N ALA A 88 -0.71 6.58 -8.55
CA ALA A 88 -1.96 6.47 -7.82
C ALA A 88 -3.02 7.45 -8.36
N VAL A 89 -4.28 7.11 -8.13
CA VAL A 89 -5.43 7.98 -8.35
C VAL A 89 -5.73 8.72 -7.06
N GLU A 90 -6.04 9.99 -7.16
CA GLU A 90 -6.36 10.83 -6.01
C GLU A 90 -7.84 10.73 -5.64
N LEU A 91 -8.11 10.42 -4.37
CA LEU A 91 -9.40 10.72 -3.75
C LEU A 91 -9.23 11.85 -2.74
N ARG A 92 -8.31 11.68 -1.79
CA ARG A 92 -7.83 12.73 -0.88
C ARG A 92 -6.31 12.62 -0.72
N LEU A 93 -5.65 13.74 -0.45
CA LEU A 93 -4.21 13.79 -0.13
C LEU A 93 -3.97 14.23 1.31
N ASP A 94 -4.91 14.96 1.90
CA ASP A 94 -4.79 15.67 3.17
C ASP A 94 -5.81 15.21 4.22
N TYR A 95 -6.63 14.20 3.90
CA TYR A 95 -7.57 13.62 4.87
C TYR A 95 -6.84 13.16 6.14
N ARG A 96 -7.43 13.46 7.29
CA ARG A 96 -6.89 13.17 8.62
C ARG A 96 -7.99 12.72 9.56
N ASN A 97 -7.65 11.82 10.47
CA ASN A 97 -8.56 11.44 11.54
C ASN A 97 -8.96 12.68 12.37
N GLY A 98 -10.26 12.85 12.63
CA GLY A 98 -10.81 14.01 13.33
C GLY A 98 -11.01 15.26 12.48
N CYS A 99 -10.88 15.16 11.15
CA CYS A 99 -11.33 16.21 10.23
C CYS A 99 -12.85 16.12 10.03
N ASP A 100 -13.53 17.28 10.05
CA ASP A 100 -14.98 17.37 9.76
C ASP A 100 -15.31 17.29 8.26
N ASP A 101 -14.29 17.20 7.39
CA ASP A 101 -14.47 17.04 5.94
C ASP A 101 -14.87 15.61 5.60
N LEU A 102 -16.13 15.42 5.22
CA LEU A 102 -16.66 14.13 4.78
C LEU A 102 -16.42 13.95 3.28
N VAL A 103 -15.86 12.80 2.89
CA VAL A 103 -15.76 12.41 1.48
C VAL A 103 -17.12 11.89 1.01
N MET A 104 -17.73 12.56 0.04
CA MET A 104 -19.08 12.23 -0.41
C MET A 104 -19.11 10.99 -1.31
N ALA A 105 -20.27 10.33 -1.36
CA ALA A 105 -20.43 9.07 -2.11
C ALA A 105 -20.13 9.22 -3.61
N ASP A 106 -20.48 10.35 -4.21
CA ASP A 106 -20.21 10.66 -5.61
C ASP A 106 -18.71 10.90 -5.89
N GLU A 107 -17.97 11.43 -4.92
CA GLU A 107 -16.50 11.53 -5.00
C GLU A 107 -15.86 10.14 -4.99
N ILE A 108 -16.34 9.25 -4.10
CA ILE A 108 -15.88 7.86 -4.00
C ILE A 108 -16.18 7.12 -5.31
N GLU A 109 -17.41 7.25 -5.83
CA GLU A 109 -17.82 6.61 -7.09
C GLU A 109 -16.92 7.03 -8.26
N ARG A 110 -16.66 8.35 -8.41
CA ARG A 110 -15.76 8.86 -9.44
C ARG A 110 -14.34 8.32 -9.28
N GLY A 111 -13.82 8.31 -8.05
CA GLY A 111 -12.49 7.80 -7.73
C GLY A 111 -12.35 6.31 -8.08
N ILE A 112 -13.30 5.47 -7.66
CA ILE A 112 -13.32 4.04 -7.98
C ILE A 112 -13.43 3.83 -9.51
N THR A 113 -14.31 4.58 -10.18
CA THR A 113 -14.49 4.49 -11.63
C THR A 113 -13.18 4.79 -12.38
N GLN A 114 -12.42 5.81 -11.94
CA GLN A 114 -11.12 6.12 -12.51
C GLN A 114 -10.07 5.05 -12.20
N LEU A 115 -10.03 4.56 -10.95
CA LEU A 115 -9.10 3.53 -10.49
C LEU A 115 -9.19 2.24 -11.32
N MET A 116 -10.40 1.84 -11.71
CA MET A 116 -10.65 0.58 -12.40
C MET A 116 -10.30 0.61 -13.90
N LYS A 117 -9.91 1.76 -14.47
CA LYS A 117 -9.53 1.90 -15.89
C LYS A 117 -8.16 1.28 -16.16
N ARG A 118 -8.16 0.14 -16.88
CA ARG A 118 -6.94 -0.61 -17.26
C ARG A 118 -6.13 0.05 -18.38
N ASP A 119 -6.70 0.99 -19.10
CA ASP A 119 -6.03 1.77 -20.16
C ASP A 119 -5.42 3.08 -19.63
N SER A 120 -5.59 3.38 -18.34
CA SER A 120 -5.06 4.58 -17.70
C SER A 120 -3.52 4.61 -17.66
N GLU A 121 -2.97 5.81 -17.67
CA GLU A 121 -1.52 6.04 -17.52
C GLU A 121 -1.02 5.54 -16.15
N VAL A 122 -1.82 5.72 -15.11
CA VAL A 122 -1.52 5.20 -13.76
C VAL A 122 -1.36 3.69 -13.80
N TYR A 123 -2.27 2.96 -14.45
CA TYR A 123 -2.18 1.50 -14.54
C TYR A 123 -0.89 1.04 -15.24
N LYS A 124 -0.51 1.69 -16.35
CA LYS A 124 0.74 1.38 -17.08
C LYS A 124 1.96 1.61 -16.19
N LYS A 125 2.06 2.78 -15.55
CA LYS A 125 3.18 3.11 -14.65
C LYS A 125 3.26 2.18 -13.45
N VAL A 126 2.12 1.73 -12.90
CA VAL A 126 2.10 0.73 -11.82
C VAL A 126 2.63 -0.63 -12.29
N GLN A 127 2.30 -1.08 -13.51
CA GLN A 127 2.90 -2.30 -14.05
C GLN A 127 4.41 -2.17 -14.26
N GLU A 128 4.89 -1.01 -14.72
CA GLU A 128 6.33 -0.76 -14.82
C GLU A 128 7.02 -0.75 -13.45
N MET A 129 6.38 -0.13 -12.45
CA MET A 129 6.90 -0.07 -11.09
C MET A 129 6.97 -1.46 -10.44
N LYS A 130 5.98 -2.33 -10.68
CA LYS A 130 6.00 -3.73 -10.26
C LYS A 130 7.25 -4.45 -10.76
N GLU A 131 7.57 -4.30 -12.04
CA GLU A 131 8.74 -4.95 -12.63
C GLU A 131 10.05 -4.38 -12.05
N LYS A 132 10.12 -3.07 -11.81
CA LYS A 132 11.26 -2.42 -11.14
C LYS A 132 11.43 -2.91 -9.70
N ALA A 133 10.35 -2.98 -8.93
CA ALA A 133 10.34 -3.43 -7.54
C ALA A 133 10.79 -4.89 -7.41
N ARG A 134 10.38 -5.77 -8.34
CA ARG A 134 10.85 -7.16 -8.37
C ARG A 134 12.33 -7.25 -8.71
N LYS A 135 12.78 -6.52 -9.72
CA LYS A 135 14.18 -6.54 -10.16
C LYS A 135 15.14 -6.00 -9.10
N SER A 136 14.74 -5.05 -8.26
CA SER A 136 15.63 -4.44 -7.27
C SER A 136 16.12 -5.43 -6.20
N VAL A 137 15.31 -6.46 -5.88
CA VAL A 137 15.61 -7.44 -4.82
C VAL A 137 16.20 -8.76 -5.33
N LEU A 138 16.15 -9.00 -6.64
CA LEU A 138 16.80 -10.18 -7.23
C LEU A 138 18.32 -10.05 -7.21
N SER A 139 19.03 -11.17 -7.42
CA SER A 139 20.49 -11.17 -7.53
C SER A 139 20.96 -10.17 -8.60
N GLY A 140 21.92 -9.32 -8.23
CA GLY A 140 22.39 -8.20 -9.06
C GLY A 140 21.48 -6.97 -9.07
N GLY A 141 20.34 -7.00 -8.38
CA GLY A 141 19.44 -5.86 -8.20
C GLY A 141 20.02 -4.80 -7.26
N SER A 142 19.50 -3.57 -7.35
CA SER A 142 20.02 -2.44 -6.58
C SER A 142 19.89 -2.62 -5.06
N SER A 143 18.75 -3.08 -4.57
CA SER A 143 18.54 -3.36 -3.14
C SER A 143 19.37 -4.55 -2.68
N PHE A 144 19.49 -5.60 -3.51
CA PHE A 144 20.36 -6.76 -3.22
C PHE A 144 21.82 -6.32 -3.02
N ILE A 145 22.35 -5.51 -3.94
CA ILE A 145 23.72 -4.97 -3.87
C ILE A 145 23.87 -4.06 -2.65
N SER A 146 22.89 -3.19 -2.40
CA SER A 146 22.92 -2.26 -1.26
C SER A 146 22.97 -2.99 0.08
N THR A 147 22.17 -4.05 0.25
CA THR A 147 22.20 -4.87 1.45
C THR A 147 23.52 -5.62 1.59
N GLY A 148 24.10 -6.14 0.49
CA GLY A 148 25.45 -6.75 0.52
C GLY A 148 26.51 -5.78 1.03
N ARG A 149 26.55 -4.56 0.48
CA ARG A 149 27.47 -3.50 0.91
C ARG A 149 27.29 -3.11 2.38
N LEU A 150 26.04 -3.06 2.85
CA LEU A 150 25.74 -2.79 4.25
C LEU A 150 26.32 -3.88 5.17
N ILE A 151 26.16 -5.14 4.79
CA ILE A 151 26.70 -6.28 5.54
C ILE A 151 28.23 -6.23 5.57
N GLU A 152 28.86 -5.96 4.43
CA GLU A 152 30.32 -5.82 4.33
C GLU A 152 30.85 -4.71 5.25
N ASP A 153 30.22 -3.54 5.25
CA ASP A 153 30.60 -2.42 6.12
C ASP A 153 30.47 -2.78 7.61
N MET A 154 29.36 -3.41 8.00
CA MET A 154 29.16 -3.86 9.39
C MET A 154 30.20 -4.88 9.84
N VAL A 155 30.57 -5.82 8.96
CA VAL A 155 31.61 -6.82 9.26
C VAL A 155 32.99 -6.16 9.37
N LEU A 156 33.34 -5.26 8.46
CA LEU A 156 34.63 -4.56 8.46
C LEU A 156 34.79 -3.63 9.67
N GLN A 157 33.72 -2.95 10.11
CA GLN A 157 33.75 -2.14 11.32
C GLN A 157 33.98 -2.98 12.59
N ASN A 158 33.40 -4.18 12.67
CA ASN A 158 33.64 -5.10 13.78
C ASN A 158 35.10 -5.60 13.82
N VAL A 159 35.69 -5.87 12.66
CA VAL A 159 37.09 -6.28 12.56
C VAL A 159 38.04 -5.14 12.96
N ASN A 160 37.80 -3.92 12.48
CA ASN A 160 38.61 -2.75 12.85
C ASN A 160 38.49 -2.37 14.34
N ALA A 161 37.30 -2.51 14.94
CA ALA A 161 37.10 -2.31 16.38
C ALA A 161 37.87 -3.35 17.22
N MET A 162 37.97 -4.60 16.73
CA MET A 162 38.71 -5.67 17.39
C MET A 162 40.23 -5.43 17.34
N TYR A 163 40.77 -5.03 16.18
CA TYR A 163 42.18 -4.65 16.05
C TYR A 163 42.56 -3.41 16.88
N HIS A 164 41.67 -2.42 17.01
CA HIS A 164 41.93 -1.27 17.87
C HIS A 164 42.00 -1.61 19.37
N CYS A 165 41.26 -2.63 19.82
CA CYS A 165 41.29 -3.13 21.21
C CYS A 165 42.56 -3.93 21.53
N GLU A 166 43.14 -4.62 20.54
CA GLU A 166 44.39 -5.37 20.73
C GLU A 166 45.64 -4.49 20.71
N ILE A 167 45.64 -3.36 19.99
CA ILE A 167 46.80 -2.45 19.89
C ILE A 167 46.90 -1.49 21.09
N THR A 168 45.86 -1.35 21.89
CA THR A 168 45.81 -0.44 23.07
C THR A 168 45.99 -1.14 24.42
N LYS A 169 46.35 -2.44 24.42
CA LYS A 169 46.81 -3.18 25.61
C LYS A 169 48.32 -3.41 25.56
#